data_AF-A0A968CFL0-F1
#
_entry.id   AF-A0A968CFL0-F1
#
_cell.length_a   1.000
_cell.length_b   1.000
_cell.length_c   1.000
_cell.angle_alpha   90.00
_cell.angle_beta   90.00
_cell.angle_gamma   90.00
#
_symmetry.space_group_name_H-M   'P 1'
#
loop_
_entity.id
_entity.type
_entity.pdbx_description
1 polymer ?
#
loop_
_entity_poly.entity_id
_entity_poly.type
_entity_poly.pdbx_seq_one_letter_code
_entity_poly.pdbx_strand_id
1 'polypeptide(L)'
;GTVPVEDDGSAYFRAPACKPLYFQSVDDTGRAVQTMRSIVYLQPGERRSCVGCHEQPGVMAPMRRVAASRRPPSIIQPGPDGTKPFCYPRLVQPVLDSRCVRCHDGSTGPDKSTLVLTGEPDGQFSKSYNNLKPYLHWPSHTVTRPGKSGADISPLTMILADKKHRQDAKLSEEQSRALYIWLDSNVPFFGTYEEKDLQAQRLGLAVAPPLLQ
;
A
#
# COMPACT_ATOMS: atom_id res chain seq x y z
N GLY A 1 -4.28 5.09 -5.42
CA GLY A 1 -5.57 4.89 -6.10
C GLY A 1 -5.45 3.74 -7.06
N THR A 2 -6.55 3.31 -7.68
CA THR A 2 -6.57 2.12 -8.54
C THR A 2 -7.28 2.38 -9.87
N VAL A 3 -6.95 1.57 -10.87
CA VAL A 3 -7.55 1.56 -12.20
C VAL A 3 -7.73 0.11 -12.63
N PRO A 4 -8.77 -0.22 -13.42
CA PRO A 4 -8.97 -1.58 -13.90
C PRO A 4 -7.91 -1.96 -14.93
N VAL A 5 -7.56 -3.24 -14.93
CA VAL A 5 -6.76 -3.92 -15.96
C VAL A 5 -7.71 -4.87 -16.70
N GLU A 6 -7.63 -4.87 -18.03
CA GLU A 6 -8.42 -5.77 -18.87
C GLU A 6 -7.88 -7.21 -18.82
N ASP A 7 -8.67 -8.19 -19.27
CA ASP A 7 -8.27 -9.61 -19.32
C ASP A 7 -7.02 -9.85 -20.18
N ASP A 8 -6.75 -8.99 -21.17
CA ASP A 8 -5.53 -9.05 -22.00
C ASP A 8 -4.30 -8.37 -21.35
N GLY A 9 -4.42 -7.94 -20.09
CA GLY A 9 -3.38 -7.27 -19.31
C GLY A 9 -3.23 -5.78 -19.60
N SER A 10 -4.05 -5.21 -20.50
CA SER A 10 -3.93 -3.80 -20.86
C SER A 10 -4.64 -2.87 -19.89
N ALA A 11 -4.10 -1.65 -19.72
CA ALA A 11 -4.70 -0.60 -18.91
C ALA A 11 -4.62 0.76 -19.63
N TYR A 12 -5.68 1.55 -19.55
CA TYR A 12 -5.74 2.90 -20.11
C TYR A 12 -6.53 3.82 -19.18
N PHE A 13 -5.88 4.88 -18.69
CA PHE A 13 -6.43 5.76 -17.66
C PHE A 13 -5.85 7.17 -17.73
N ARG A 14 -6.54 8.12 -17.10
CA ARG A 14 -6.05 9.49 -16.92
C ARG A 14 -5.13 9.54 -15.71
N ALA A 15 -3.86 9.87 -15.95
CA ALA A 15 -2.88 10.11 -14.90
C ALA A 15 -2.83 11.61 -14.54
N PRO A 16 -2.53 11.97 -13.29
CA PRO A 16 -2.29 13.36 -12.93
C PRO A 16 -1.02 13.87 -13.63
N ALA A 17 -1.12 15.07 -14.21
CA ALA A 17 0.03 15.78 -14.75
C ALA A 17 0.82 16.47 -13.64
N CYS A 18 2.08 16.74 -13.94
CA CYS A 18 3.02 17.43 -13.07
C CYS A 18 3.24 16.78 -11.70
N LYS A 19 3.14 15.45 -11.61
CA LYS A 19 3.36 14.69 -10.38
C LYS A 19 4.22 13.45 -10.67
N PRO A 20 5.13 13.07 -9.77
CA PRO A 20 5.84 11.80 -9.87
C PRO A 20 4.87 10.65 -9.60
N LEU A 21 4.86 9.67 -10.50
CA LEU A 21 4.02 8.48 -10.40
C LEU A 21 4.88 7.23 -10.53
N TYR A 22 4.57 6.20 -9.75
CA TYR A 22 4.96 4.84 -10.04
C TYR A 22 3.71 3.96 -10.00
N PHE A 23 3.79 2.79 -10.62
CA PHE A 23 2.68 1.86 -10.73
C PHE A 23 3.01 0.53 -10.04
N GLN A 24 1.96 -0.10 -9.50
CA GLN A 24 2.00 -1.47 -9.02
C GLN A 24 0.92 -2.24 -9.77
N SER A 25 1.28 -3.37 -10.37
CA SER A 25 0.29 -4.37 -10.76
C SER A 25 -0.14 -5.11 -9.51
N VAL A 26 -1.44 -5.38 -9.38
CA VAL A 26 -2.01 -6.04 -8.20
C VAL A 26 -2.79 -7.28 -8.59
N ASP A 27 -2.88 -8.24 -7.67
CA ASP A 27 -3.74 -9.42 -7.81
C ASP A 27 -5.20 -9.11 -7.42
N ASP A 28 -6.05 -10.14 -7.45
CA ASP A 28 -7.47 -10.08 -7.10
C ASP A 28 -7.71 -9.73 -5.62
N THR A 29 -6.75 -10.06 -4.74
CA THR A 29 -6.78 -9.68 -3.32
C THR A 29 -6.33 -8.23 -3.08
N GLY A 30 -5.73 -7.59 -4.09
CA GLY A 30 -5.21 -6.23 -4.06
C GLY A 30 -3.77 -6.13 -3.55
N ARG A 31 -3.02 -7.24 -3.49
CA ARG A 31 -1.58 -7.24 -3.18
C ARG A 31 -0.76 -6.90 -4.41
N ALA A 32 0.32 -6.16 -4.23
CA ALA A 32 1.24 -5.84 -5.30
C ALA A 32 1.97 -7.11 -5.79
N VAL A 33 1.77 -7.45 -7.06
CA VAL A 33 2.49 -8.52 -7.76
C VAL A 33 3.85 -8.01 -8.21
N GLN A 34 3.90 -6.81 -8.81
CA GLN A 34 5.13 -6.19 -9.28
C GLN A 34 5.07 -4.67 -9.10
N THR A 35 6.17 -4.08 -8.64
CA THR A 35 6.26 -2.65 -8.38
C THR A 35 7.25 -1.99 -9.32
N MET A 36 6.81 -0.94 -10.01
CA MET A 36 7.70 -0.06 -10.74
C MET A 36 8.65 0.66 -9.76
N ARG A 37 9.96 0.51 -9.96
CA ARG A 37 11.01 1.13 -9.10
C ARG A 37 11.61 2.40 -9.71
N SER A 38 10.94 2.97 -10.70
CA SER A 38 11.25 4.25 -11.32
C SER A 38 10.01 5.15 -11.29
N ILE A 39 10.20 6.40 -11.66
CA ILE A 39 9.15 7.41 -11.66
C ILE A 39 8.79 7.76 -13.11
N VAL A 40 7.50 7.83 -13.40
CA VAL A 40 6.95 8.49 -14.59
C VAL A 40 6.46 9.87 -14.20
N TYR A 41 6.72 10.82 -15.08
CA TYR A 41 6.20 12.17 -15.02
C TYR A 41 5.50 12.46 -16.35
N LEU A 42 4.39 13.20 -16.31
CA LEU A 42 3.63 13.61 -17.49
C LEU A 42 3.33 15.10 -17.44
N GLN A 43 3.39 15.76 -18.60
CA GLN A 43 2.91 17.12 -18.81
C GLN A 43 1.40 17.18 -19.07
N PRO A 44 0.74 18.34 -18.86
CA PRO A 44 -0.67 18.49 -19.20
C PRO A 44 -0.93 18.18 -20.68
N GLY A 45 -1.87 17.26 -20.95
CA GLY A 45 -2.22 16.82 -22.30
C GLY A 45 -1.32 15.75 -22.90
N GLU A 46 -0.21 15.39 -22.24
CA GLU A 46 0.70 14.34 -22.69
C GLU A 46 0.02 12.96 -22.71
N ARG A 47 0.34 12.17 -23.72
CA ARG A 47 -0.01 10.75 -23.81
C ARG A 47 1.26 9.93 -23.80
N ARG A 48 1.35 9.00 -22.86
CA ARG A 48 2.47 8.07 -22.72
C ARG A 48 1.96 6.64 -22.72
N SER A 49 2.69 5.75 -23.38
CA SER A 49 2.39 4.32 -23.46
C SER A 49 3.65 3.50 -23.13
N CYS A 50 3.45 2.36 -22.48
CA CYS A 50 4.47 1.35 -22.24
C CYS A 50 4.02 0.04 -22.89
N VAL A 51 4.97 -0.77 -23.34
CA VAL A 51 4.65 -2.08 -23.95
C VAL A 51 4.35 -3.13 -22.89
N GLY A 52 4.98 -3.01 -21.71
CA GLY A 52 4.78 -3.90 -20.58
C GLY A 52 5.30 -3.28 -19.27
N CYS A 53 5.36 -4.10 -18.22
CA CYS A 53 5.90 -3.68 -16.93
C CYS A 53 7.40 -3.99 -16.88
N HIS A 54 8.24 -3.00 -17.23
CA HIS A 54 9.71 -3.09 -17.27
C HIS A 54 10.26 -3.84 -18.52
N GLU A 55 9.75 -3.47 -19.69
CA GLU A 55 10.22 -3.97 -20.99
C GLU A 55 11.69 -3.58 -21.28
N GLN A 56 12.37 -4.39 -22.07
CA GLN A 56 13.72 -4.06 -22.53
C GLN A 56 13.68 -2.86 -23.49
N PRO A 57 14.55 -1.84 -23.30
CA PRO A 57 14.68 -0.76 -24.25
C PRO A 57 15.00 -1.27 -25.66
N GLY A 58 14.43 -0.64 -26.69
CA GLY A 58 14.69 -1.00 -28.09
C GLY A 58 13.84 -2.14 -28.65
N VAL A 59 12.95 -2.74 -27.85
CA VAL A 59 11.96 -3.70 -28.35
C VAL A 59 10.77 -2.95 -28.95
N MET A 60 10.48 -3.21 -30.22
CA MET A 60 9.27 -2.70 -30.87
C MET A 60 8.03 -3.41 -30.32
N ALA A 61 7.02 -2.63 -29.95
CA ALA A 61 5.74 -3.18 -29.56
C ALA A 61 5.10 -3.93 -30.74
N PRO A 62 4.53 -5.14 -30.54
CA PRO A 62 3.69 -5.73 -31.56
C PRO A 62 2.50 -4.80 -31.83
N MET A 63 2.21 -4.51 -33.10
CA MET A 63 1.05 -3.71 -33.50
C MET A 63 -0.25 -4.50 -33.25
N ARG A 64 -0.69 -4.54 -31.99
CA ARG A 64 -1.94 -5.16 -31.57
C ARG A 64 -2.82 -4.10 -30.92
N ARG A 65 -4.09 -4.02 -31.36
CA ARG A 65 -5.10 -3.24 -30.64
C ARG A 65 -5.46 -3.97 -29.34
N VAL A 66 -5.03 -3.41 -28.22
CA VAL A 66 -5.36 -3.91 -26.88
C VAL A 66 -6.78 -3.51 -26.46
N ALA A 67 -7.42 -4.29 -25.60
CA ALA A 67 -8.80 -4.06 -25.16
C ALA A 67 -8.99 -2.66 -24.57
N ALA A 68 -8.07 -2.18 -23.72
CA ALA A 68 -8.18 -0.89 -23.05
C ALA A 68 -8.22 0.30 -24.04
N SER A 69 -7.64 0.15 -25.24
CA SER A 69 -7.64 1.19 -26.29
C SER A 69 -9.00 1.40 -26.96
N ARG A 70 -9.95 0.48 -26.77
CA ARG A 70 -11.28 0.51 -27.39
C ARG A 70 -12.30 1.33 -26.60
N ARG A 71 -11.93 1.81 -25.42
CA ARG A 71 -12.78 2.59 -24.52
C ARG A 71 -12.11 3.90 -24.11
N PRO A 72 -12.88 4.86 -23.56
CA PRO A 72 -12.30 6.04 -22.93
C PRO A 72 -11.33 5.66 -21.77
N PRO A 73 -10.34 6.52 -21.46
CA PRO A 73 -9.45 6.28 -20.34
C PRO A 73 -10.22 6.25 -19.03
N SER A 74 -9.92 5.28 -18.18
CA SER A 74 -10.48 5.19 -16.82
C SER A 74 -10.08 6.40 -15.97
N ILE A 75 -10.94 6.75 -15.02
CA ILE A 75 -10.61 7.67 -13.94
C ILE A 75 -10.03 6.85 -12.78
N ILE A 76 -8.95 7.37 -12.16
CA ILE A 76 -8.34 6.73 -11.01
C ILE A 76 -9.32 6.77 -9.85
N GLN A 77 -9.66 5.60 -9.31
CA GLN A 77 -10.44 5.51 -8.09
C GLN A 77 -9.55 5.83 -6.88
N PRO A 78 -10.00 6.71 -5.96
CA PRO A 78 -9.26 6.98 -4.74
C PRO A 78 -8.97 5.71 -3.94
N GLY A 79 -7.83 5.69 -3.24
CA GLY A 79 -7.57 4.65 -2.25
C GLY A 79 -8.42 4.85 -1.00
N PRO A 80 -8.39 3.90 -0.04
CA PRO A 80 -9.05 4.07 1.24
C PRO A 80 -8.52 5.30 2.00
N ASP A 81 -9.29 5.74 2.99
CA ASP A 81 -8.89 6.83 3.87
C ASP A 81 -7.54 6.53 4.55
N GLY A 82 -6.72 7.57 4.74
CA GLY A 82 -5.35 7.41 5.24
C GLY A 82 -4.30 7.01 4.19
N THR A 83 -4.65 6.96 2.89
CA THR A 83 -3.67 6.73 1.80
C THR A 83 -3.21 8.00 1.07
N LYS A 84 -3.82 9.17 1.35
CA LYS A 84 -3.51 10.43 0.67
C LYS A 84 -3.65 11.67 1.59
N PRO A 85 -2.55 12.15 2.19
CA PRO A 85 -1.25 11.48 2.31
C PRO A 85 -1.36 10.20 3.13
N PHE A 86 -0.34 9.35 3.02
CA PHE A 86 -0.29 8.14 3.85
C PHE A 86 -0.33 8.51 5.34
N CYS A 87 -1.09 7.77 6.15
CA CYS A 87 -1.16 7.95 7.59
C CYS A 87 -1.46 6.61 8.28
N TYR A 88 -0.44 6.01 8.89
CA TYR A 88 -0.57 4.71 9.56
C TYR A 88 -1.63 4.71 10.68
N PRO A 89 -1.68 5.72 11.59
CA PRO A 89 -2.72 5.76 12.61
C PRO A 89 -4.14 5.85 12.05
N ARG A 90 -4.31 6.34 10.81
CA ARG A 90 -5.62 6.49 10.16
C ARG A 90 -6.01 5.28 9.32
N LEU A 91 -5.05 4.64 8.65
CA LEU A 91 -5.29 3.49 7.77
C LEU A 91 -5.21 2.15 8.50
N VAL A 92 -4.17 1.95 9.31
CA VAL A 92 -3.80 0.63 9.85
C VAL A 92 -4.26 0.44 11.29
N GLN A 93 -4.04 1.44 12.14
CA GLN A 93 -4.37 1.32 13.57
C GLN A 93 -5.83 0.93 13.83
N PRO A 94 -6.86 1.44 13.09
CA PRO A 94 -8.24 1.03 13.31
C PRO A 94 -8.49 -0.46 13.03
N VAL A 95 -7.73 -1.07 12.11
CA VAL A 95 -7.77 -2.51 11.86
C VAL A 95 -7.20 -3.26 13.07
N LEU A 96 -6.07 -2.79 13.61
CA LEU A 96 -5.44 -3.39 14.79
C LEU A 96 -6.31 -3.25 16.04
N ASP A 97 -6.88 -2.07 16.27
CA ASP A 97 -7.76 -1.80 17.42
C ASP A 97 -8.98 -2.72 17.41
N SER A 98 -9.60 -2.91 16.25
CA SER A 98 -10.80 -3.73 16.13
C SER A 98 -10.54 -5.24 16.16
N ARG A 99 -9.38 -5.72 15.69
CA ARG A 99 -9.14 -7.16 15.47
C ARG A 99 -8.02 -7.76 16.32
N CYS A 100 -7.04 -6.96 16.73
CA CYS A 100 -5.79 -7.43 17.32
C CYS A 100 -5.65 -7.02 18.79
N VAL A 101 -5.96 -5.77 19.14
CA VAL A 101 -5.66 -5.19 20.47
C VAL A 101 -6.25 -6.01 21.62
N ARG A 102 -7.41 -6.65 21.48
CA ARG A 102 -7.99 -7.48 22.56
C ARG A 102 -7.03 -8.55 23.10
N CYS A 103 -6.16 -9.11 22.25
CA CYS A 103 -5.15 -10.09 22.62
C CYS A 103 -3.76 -9.47 22.75
N HIS A 104 -3.55 -8.29 22.16
CA HIS A 104 -2.27 -7.60 22.03
C HIS A 104 -2.26 -6.23 22.73
N ASP A 105 -2.85 -6.13 23.92
CA ASP A 105 -2.96 -4.88 24.69
C ASP A 105 -1.82 -4.67 25.69
N GLY A 106 -0.93 -5.66 25.85
CA GLY A 106 0.17 -5.62 26.82
C GLY A 106 -0.20 -6.06 28.24
N SER A 107 -1.43 -6.53 28.45
CA SER A 107 -1.80 -7.21 29.69
C SER A 107 -1.33 -8.67 29.70
N THR A 108 -1.28 -9.28 30.89
CA THR A 108 -0.93 -10.69 31.06
C THR A 108 -2.19 -11.54 31.27
N GLY A 109 -2.22 -12.75 30.72
CA GLY A 109 -3.37 -13.65 30.83
C GLY A 109 -3.33 -14.82 29.84
N PRO A 110 -4.27 -15.77 29.95
CA PRO A 110 -4.27 -17.01 29.16
C PRO A 110 -4.45 -16.77 27.65
N ASP A 111 -5.16 -15.71 27.24
CA ASP A 111 -5.42 -15.36 25.84
C ASP A 111 -4.67 -14.09 25.39
N LYS A 112 -3.62 -13.71 26.14
CA LYS A 112 -2.84 -12.50 25.89
C LYS A 112 -1.51 -12.83 25.24
N SER A 113 -1.12 -11.99 24.29
CA SER A 113 0.19 -11.97 23.67
C SER A 113 1.08 -10.96 24.40
N THR A 114 2.38 -11.25 24.44
CA THR A 114 3.39 -10.30 24.92
C THR A 114 3.59 -9.12 23.96
N LEU A 115 3.19 -9.27 22.68
CA LEU A 115 3.31 -8.23 21.68
C LEU A 115 2.22 -7.17 21.85
N VAL A 116 2.60 -5.89 21.96
CA VAL A 116 1.66 -4.77 22.16
C VAL A 116 1.35 -4.07 20.85
N LEU A 117 0.08 -4.07 20.45
CA LEU A 117 -0.41 -3.49 19.19
C LEU A 117 -1.33 -2.28 19.40
N THR A 118 -1.25 -1.63 20.57
CA THR A 118 -1.98 -0.39 20.85
C THR A 118 -1.42 0.80 20.06
N GLY A 119 -2.29 1.78 19.78
CA GLY A 119 -1.93 3.02 19.11
C GLY A 119 -1.19 4.04 19.98
N GLU A 120 -0.84 3.68 21.22
CA GLU A 120 -0.16 4.59 22.15
C GLU A 120 1.19 5.04 21.60
N PRO A 121 1.59 6.31 21.81
CA PRO A 121 2.89 6.80 21.38
C PRO A 121 4.07 6.02 21.97
N ASP A 122 5.06 5.76 21.13
CA ASP A 122 6.35 5.16 21.50
C ASP A 122 7.47 5.79 20.65
N GLY A 123 8.07 6.84 21.22
CA GLY A 123 9.02 7.70 20.52
C GLY A 123 8.38 8.47 19.35
N GLN A 124 8.89 8.26 18.15
CA GLN A 124 8.39 8.92 16.93
C GLN A 124 7.10 8.28 16.38
N PHE A 125 6.83 7.02 16.73
CA PHE A 125 5.76 6.19 16.17
C PHE A 125 4.79 5.73 17.26
N SER A 126 3.92 4.76 16.96
CA SER A 126 3.10 4.04 17.95
C SER A 126 3.76 2.75 18.42
N LYS A 127 3.35 2.24 19.59
CA LYS A 127 3.75 0.90 20.08
C LYS A 127 3.48 -0.17 19.03
N SER A 128 2.29 -0.15 18.41
CA SER A 128 1.92 -1.09 17.36
C SER A 128 2.89 -1.09 16.18
N TYR A 129 3.25 0.08 15.66
CA TYR A 129 4.15 0.20 14.52
C TYR A 129 5.55 -0.31 14.88
N ASN A 130 6.08 0.08 16.04
CA ASN A 130 7.39 -0.35 16.51
C ASN A 130 7.45 -1.87 16.74
N ASN A 131 6.42 -2.44 17.35
CA ASN A 131 6.35 -3.87 17.64
C ASN A 131 6.13 -4.73 16.39
N LEU A 132 5.54 -4.17 15.32
CA LEU A 132 5.36 -4.89 14.07
C LEU A 132 6.65 -4.99 13.23
N LYS A 133 7.62 -4.09 13.42
CA LYS A 133 8.86 -4.01 12.61
C LYS A 133 9.59 -5.34 12.37
N PRO A 134 9.72 -6.27 13.34
CA PRO A 134 10.38 -7.55 13.12
C PRO A 134 9.63 -8.50 12.17
N TYR A 135 8.35 -8.23 11.89
CA TYR A 135 7.48 -9.05 11.05
C TYR A 135 7.24 -8.45 9.66
N LEU A 136 7.97 -7.38 9.31
CA LEU A 136 7.86 -6.67 8.03
C LEU A 136 9.04 -6.99 7.14
N HIS A 137 8.80 -7.05 5.83
CA HIS A 137 9.89 -6.95 4.87
C HIS A 137 10.23 -5.47 4.64
N TRP A 138 11.45 -5.09 5.03
CA TRP A 138 11.93 -3.73 4.80
C TRP A 138 12.33 -3.51 3.34
N PRO A 139 12.02 -2.34 2.76
CA PRO A 139 12.34 -2.04 1.38
C PRO A 139 13.84 -2.22 1.10
N SER A 140 14.17 -2.97 0.05
CA SER A 140 15.55 -3.06 -0.46
C SER A 140 15.69 -2.34 -1.81
N HIS A 141 16.92 -1.97 -2.17
CA HIS A 141 17.24 -1.33 -3.47
C HIS A 141 17.27 -2.32 -4.66
N THR A 142 16.75 -3.52 -4.50
CA THR A 142 16.87 -4.59 -5.50
C THR A 142 15.74 -4.58 -6.52
N VAL A 143 15.97 -5.26 -7.64
CA VAL A 143 14.96 -5.53 -8.68
C VAL A 143 13.78 -6.29 -8.05
N THR A 144 12.58 -5.76 -8.23
CA THR A 144 11.35 -6.45 -7.80
C THR A 144 11.11 -7.66 -8.69
N ARG A 145 10.79 -8.80 -8.08
CA ARG A 145 10.36 -10.00 -8.81
C ARG A 145 8.86 -10.18 -8.61
N PRO A 146 8.11 -10.62 -9.64
CA PRO A 146 6.69 -10.91 -9.49
C PRO A 146 6.39 -11.81 -8.28
N GLY A 147 5.43 -11.43 -7.45
CA GLY A 147 5.04 -12.15 -6.23
C GLY A 147 6.08 -12.11 -5.10
N LYS A 148 7.03 -11.17 -5.17
CA LYS A 148 8.08 -10.98 -4.16
C LYS A 148 8.18 -9.50 -3.76
N SER A 149 7.04 -8.92 -3.39
CA SER A 149 6.91 -7.53 -2.93
C SER A 149 6.23 -7.46 -1.58
N GLY A 150 6.60 -6.44 -0.79
CA GLY A 150 5.87 -5.96 0.39
C GLY A 150 5.10 -7.03 1.16
N ALA A 151 3.79 -7.11 0.89
CA ALA A 151 2.84 -8.00 1.53
C ALA A 151 3.17 -9.49 1.35
N ASP A 152 3.60 -9.93 0.16
CA ASP A 152 3.85 -11.35 -0.14
C ASP A 152 5.06 -11.93 0.62
N ILE A 153 6.01 -11.08 0.99
CA ILE A 153 7.28 -11.50 1.60
C ILE A 153 7.43 -11.03 3.05
N SER A 154 6.47 -10.26 3.57
CA SER A 154 6.43 -9.89 4.98
C SER A 154 5.95 -11.08 5.83
N PRO A 155 6.71 -11.51 6.86
CA PRO A 155 6.26 -12.55 7.80
C PRO A 155 4.87 -12.30 8.38
N LEU A 156 4.49 -11.03 8.57
CA LEU A 156 3.17 -10.64 9.06
C LEU A 156 2.02 -11.28 8.26
N THR A 157 2.10 -11.32 6.94
CA THR A 157 1.03 -11.91 6.11
C THR A 157 0.87 -13.41 6.39
N MET A 158 1.98 -14.11 6.67
CA MET A 158 1.94 -15.53 7.05
C MET A 158 1.33 -15.74 8.45
N ILE A 159 1.64 -14.84 9.40
CA ILE A 159 1.05 -14.86 10.75
C ILE A 159 -0.46 -14.63 10.68
N LEU A 160 -0.90 -13.64 9.91
CA LEU A 160 -2.33 -13.37 9.70
C LEU A 160 -3.07 -14.55 9.05
N ALA A 161 -2.37 -15.35 8.25
CA ALA A 161 -2.90 -16.56 7.61
C ALA A 161 -2.81 -17.82 8.48
N ASP A 162 -2.20 -17.76 9.67
CA ASP A 162 -2.15 -18.92 10.56
C ASP A 162 -3.55 -19.32 11.05
N LYS A 163 -3.66 -20.51 11.65
CA LYS A 163 -4.95 -21.04 12.10
C LYS A 163 -5.60 -20.15 13.17
N LYS A 164 -4.81 -19.63 14.11
CA LYS A 164 -5.31 -18.88 15.28
C LYS A 164 -5.79 -17.49 14.86
N HIS A 165 -4.97 -16.75 14.12
CA HIS A 165 -5.30 -15.44 13.60
C HIS A 165 -6.46 -15.48 12.61
N ARG A 166 -6.52 -16.45 11.68
CA ARG A 166 -7.68 -16.58 10.79
C ARG A 166 -8.97 -16.83 11.55
N GLN A 167 -8.93 -17.68 12.58
CA GLN A 167 -10.11 -18.02 13.37
C GLN A 167 -10.59 -16.85 14.23
N ASP A 168 -9.67 -16.09 14.84
CA ASP A 168 -10.04 -15.03 15.77
C ASP A 168 -10.19 -13.66 15.11
N ALA A 169 -9.21 -13.24 14.28
CA ALA A 169 -9.18 -11.88 13.71
C ALA A 169 -10.26 -11.66 12.64
N LYS A 170 -10.56 -12.68 11.81
CA LYS A 170 -11.61 -12.64 10.76
C LYS A 170 -11.66 -11.30 10.02
N LEU A 171 -10.53 -10.91 9.43
CA LEU A 171 -10.40 -9.66 8.69
C LEU A 171 -11.38 -9.64 7.52
N SER A 172 -12.08 -8.52 7.32
CA SER A 172 -12.79 -8.29 6.06
C SER A 172 -11.82 -8.07 4.90
N GLU A 173 -12.33 -8.05 3.67
CA GLU A 173 -11.52 -7.72 2.50
C GLU A 173 -10.94 -6.31 2.60
N GLU A 174 -11.70 -5.33 3.09
CA GLU A 174 -11.24 -3.95 3.28
C GLU A 174 -10.15 -3.85 4.34
N GLN A 175 -10.31 -4.58 5.46
CA GLN A 175 -9.31 -4.63 6.53
C GLN A 175 -8.01 -5.27 6.04
N SER A 176 -8.12 -6.37 5.29
CA SER A 176 -6.96 -7.02 4.68
C SER A 176 -6.27 -6.10 3.67
N ARG A 177 -7.05 -5.41 2.83
CA ARG A 177 -6.55 -4.48 1.83
C ARG A 177 -5.83 -3.28 2.44
N ALA A 178 -6.30 -2.75 3.57
CA ALA A 178 -5.62 -1.68 4.29
C ALA A 178 -4.21 -2.11 4.75
N LEU A 179 -4.07 -3.35 5.26
CA LEU A 179 -2.78 -3.91 5.65
C LEU A 179 -1.87 -4.14 4.43
N TYR A 180 -2.39 -4.70 3.33
CA TYR A 180 -1.60 -4.92 2.12
C TYR A 180 -1.11 -3.61 1.51
N ILE A 181 -1.98 -2.59 1.41
CA ILE A 181 -1.56 -1.27 0.93
C ILE A 181 -0.41 -0.72 1.78
N TRP A 182 -0.46 -0.85 3.11
CA TRP A 182 0.63 -0.42 3.97
C TRP A 182 1.93 -1.17 3.70
N LEU A 183 1.88 -2.50 3.64
CA LEU A 183 3.06 -3.35 3.37
C LEU A 183 3.66 -3.07 1.98
N ASP A 184 2.81 -2.97 0.96
CA ASP A 184 3.23 -2.75 -0.44
C ASP A 184 3.66 -1.31 -0.73
N SER A 185 3.25 -0.35 0.11
CA SER A 185 3.68 1.04 0.01
C SER A 185 5.04 1.32 0.67
N ASN A 186 5.81 0.29 1.01
CA ASN A 186 7.09 0.37 1.74
C ASN A 186 6.92 0.76 3.23
N VAL A 187 5.85 0.27 3.87
CA VAL A 187 5.58 0.41 5.31
C VAL A 187 5.67 1.83 5.89
N PRO A 188 5.15 2.89 5.22
CA PRO A 188 5.22 4.25 5.74
C PRO A 188 4.43 4.40 7.05
N PHE A 189 4.89 5.31 7.91
CA PHE A 189 4.10 5.78 9.06
C PHE A 189 3.42 7.12 8.76
N PHE A 190 4.21 8.09 8.32
CA PHE A 190 3.77 9.42 7.90
C PHE A 190 3.75 9.56 6.38
N GLY A 191 2.92 10.47 5.90
CA GLY A 191 2.82 10.85 4.48
C GLY A 191 3.27 12.29 4.22
N THR A 192 3.85 12.94 5.23
CA THR A 192 4.32 14.31 5.22
C THR A 192 5.67 14.41 5.92
N TYR A 193 6.39 15.49 5.64
CA TYR A 193 7.64 15.85 6.31
C TYR A 193 7.51 17.16 7.12
N GLU A 194 6.36 17.83 7.05
CA GLU A 194 6.09 19.10 7.73
C GLU A 194 5.77 18.87 9.21
N GLU A 195 6.52 19.49 10.13
CA GLU A 195 6.43 19.23 11.57
C GLU A 195 4.99 19.37 12.13
N LYS A 196 4.27 20.42 11.71
CA LYS A 196 2.87 20.64 12.12
C LYS A 196 1.94 19.50 11.68
N ASP A 197 2.16 18.96 10.50
CA ASP A 197 1.32 17.92 9.90
C ASP A 197 1.71 16.53 10.45
N LEU A 198 2.98 16.34 10.83
CA LEU A 198 3.43 15.15 11.55
C LEU A 198 2.66 14.98 12.86
N GLN A 199 2.50 16.04 13.65
CA GLN A 199 1.74 15.98 14.91
C GLN A 199 0.27 15.65 14.67
N ALA A 200 -0.35 16.23 13.65
CA ALA A 200 -1.72 15.89 13.26
C ALA A 200 -1.85 14.42 12.84
N GLN A 201 -0.93 13.92 12.01
CA GLN A 201 -0.94 12.53 11.58
C GLN A 201 -0.66 11.53 12.71
N ARG A 202 0.14 11.90 13.73
CA ARG A 202 0.30 11.06 14.95
C ARG A 202 -1.02 10.82 15.65
N LEU A 203 -1.92 11.80 15.62
CA LEU A 203 -3.27 11.70 16.17
C LEU A 203 -4.29 11.09 15.20
N GLY A 204 -3.85 10.59 14.04
CA GLY A 204 -4.72 10.03 13.00
C GLY A 204 -5.55 11.06 12.24
N LEU A 205 -5.23 12.35 12.37
CA LEU A 205 -5.92 13.42 11.65
C LEU A 205 -5.47 13.48 10.19
N ALA A 206 -6.43 13.76 9.30
CA ALA A 206 -6.13 13.99 7.90
C ALA A 206 -5.38 15.33 7.74
N VAL A 207 -4.43 15.34 6.82
CA VAL A 207 -3.67 16.54 6.43
C VAL A 207 -3.73 16.69 4.92
N ALA A 208 -3.54 17.91 4.42
CA ALA A 208 -3.54 18.14 2.98
C ALA A 208 -2.31 17.47 2.33
N PRO A 209 -2.42 17.03 1.06
CA PRO A 209 -1.24 16.66 0.29
C PRO A 209 -0.24 17.83 0.23
N PRO A 210 1.08 17.56 0.32
CA PRO A 210 2.08 18.60 0.20
C PRO A 210 1.96 19.33 -1.15
N LEU A 211 2.21 20.64 -1.13
CA LEU A 211 2.07 21.52 -2.29
C LEU A 211 3.09 21.22 -3.40
N LEU A 212 4.26 20.68 -3.01
CA LEU A 212 5.30 20.20 -3.91
C LEU A 212 5.33 18.67 -3.86
N GLN A 213 5.04 18.03 -4.99
CA GLN A 213 5.26 16.60 -5.23
C GLN A 213 5.89 16.43 -6.61
#